data_AF-A0A1B8B7Z4-F1
#
_entry.id   AF-A0A1B8B7Z4-F1
#
_cell.length_a   1.000
_cell.length_b   1.000
_cell.length_c   1.000
_cell.angle_alpha   90.00
_cell.angle_beta   90.00
_cell.angle_gamma   90.00
#
_symmetry.space_group_name_H-M   'P 1'
#
loop_
_entity.id
_entity.type
_entity.pdbx_description
1 polymer ?
#
loop_
_entity_poly.entity_id
_entity_poly.type
_entity_poly.pdbx_seq_one_letter_code
_entity_poly.pdbx_strand_id
1 'polypeptide(L)'
;MGNTDSTLNSGPSETSIYDDRFTAQGYRTLRRSQLIRRALILRQVSQGRASPSEVWCNDKNCDEELHIFSNPVLHLTDLPKSREGLPVSVYSKDFADAVITNFFDIQDINTREHRVRGLLSFIDSPPVRTAFWHFIKEYSKHMYRLSDEDFQKALVKARPVFLDIMFGVKTAARAQLAHSYIRPQPEAQDQGDLQQLILRFLVCSEMWRQQKTPRSENWKIGSREGVGHFMTAMLFHYKLMWQQNCFDTDFIRTNDVWNRVWDLWLCKYPLGGPGEVIDGDVFQLRDHIEKTEQEVLDDVGYLGGIGQNNETYNPVQWYLGRGKYLVE
;
A
#
# COMPACT_ATOMS: atom_id res chain seq x y z
N MET A 1 82.03 -37.89 21.43
CA MET A 1 80.62 -38.18 21.09
C MET A 1 79.80 -37.47 22.16
N GLY A 2 79.39 -36.20 22.03
CA GLY A 2 78.49 -35.64 21.01
C GLY A 2 77.07 -36.18 21.29
N ASN A 3 76.06 -35.44 21.77
CA ASN A 3 75.74 -34.02 21.62
C ASN A 3 75.02 -33.42 22.85
N THR A 4 75.25 -32.12 23.00
CA THR A 4 74.51 -31.10 23.75
C THR A 4 73.14 -30.82 23.11
N ASP A 5 72.14 -30.37 23.87
CA ASP A 5 71.85 -28.93 24.00
C ASP A 5 70.57 -28.64 24.79
N SER A 6 70.71 -27.61 25.64
CA SER A 6 69.63 -26.91 26.32
C SER A 6 69.40 -25.61 25.57
N THR A 7 68.17 -25.28 25.19
CA THR A 7 67.78 -23.87 25.00
C THR A 7 66.28 -23.69 25.20
N LEU A 8 65.95 -22.91 26.23
CA LEU A 8 64.73 -22.13 26.34
C LEU A 8 64.60 -21.21 25.11
N ASN A 9 63.39 -21.09 24.56
CA ASN A 9 62.97 -19.88 23.88
C ASN A 9 61.47 -19.65 24.09
N SER A 10 61.18 -18.39 24.35
CA SER A 10 59.95 -17.77 24.84
C SER A 10 59.04 -17.27 23.71
N GLY A 11 57.77 -17.67 23.76
CA GLY A 11 56.57 -17.00 23.18
C GLY A 11 56.44 -16.91 21.65
N PRO A 12 55.28 -16.50 21.10
CA PRO A 12 54.07 -16.03 21.78
C PRO A 12 52.73 -16.66 21.31
N SER A 13 51.70 -16.26 22.06
CA SER A 13 50.33 -15.93 21.62
C SER A 13 49.43 -17.03 21.07
N GLU A 14 48.45 -17.37 21.91
CA GLU A 14 47.03 -17.27 21.57
C GLU A 14 46.78 -16.47 20.28
N THR A 15 46.50 -17.17 19.19
CA THR A 15 45.76 -16.59 18.07
C THR A 15 44.57 -17.50 17.80
N SER A 16 43.49 -17.21 18.52
CA SER A 16 42.16 -17.01 17.95
C SER A 16 41.84 -17.92 16.74
N ILE A 17 41.32 -19.12 17.01
CA ILE A 17 40.65 -19.99 16.02
C ILE A 17 39.23 -19.44 15.73
N TYR A 18 39.19 -18.15 15.41
CA TYR A 18 38.03 -17.44 14.88
C TYR A 18 38.52 -16.56 13.74
N ASP A 19 39.16 -17.17 12.75
CA ASP A 19 39.39 -16.51 11.47
C ASP A 19 38.11 -16.65 10.64
N ASP A 20 37.15 -15.80 10.98
CA ASP A 20 35.83 -15.64 10.38
C ASP A 20 35.96 -15.00 8.98
N ARG A 21 36.75 -15.62 8.10
CA ARG A 21 37.08 -15.08 6.77
C ARG A 21 36.24 -15.75 5.71
N PHE A 22 35.13 -15.09 5.39
CA PHE A 22 34.50 -15.19 4.08
C PHE A 22 35.59 -15.17 3.00
N THR A 23 35.72 -16.23 2.20
CA THR A 23 36.77 -16.30 1.18
C THR A 23 36.55 -15.23 0.10
N ALA A 24 37.60 -14.83 -0.63
CA ALA A 24 37.45 -13.92 -1.77
C ALA A 24 36.41 -14.43 -2.79
N GLN A 25 36.28 -15.75 -2.94
CA GLN A 25 35.24 -16.38 -3.72
C GLN A 25 33.84 -16.19 -3.09
N GLY A 26 33.72 -16.33 -1.77
CA GLY A 26 32.50 -16.00 -1.04
C GLY A 26 32.04 -14.55 -1.26
N TYR A 27 32.96 -13.58 -1.17
CA TYR A 27 32.66 -12.16 -1.45
C TYR A 27 32.19 -11.95 -2.89
N ARG A 28 32.85 -12.59 -3.88
CA ARG A 28 32.43 -12.52 -5.30
C ARG A 28 31.03 -13.11 -5.51
N THR A 29 30.74 -14.24 -4.90
CA THR A 29 29.43 -14.90 -4.97
C THR A 29 28.34 -14.04 -4.34
N LEU A 30 28.57 -13.47 -3.15
CA LEU A 30 27.64 -12.56 -2.50
C LEU A 30 27.37 -11.31 -3.34
N ARG A 31 28.42 -10.67 -3.86
CA ARG A 31 28.29 -9.49 -4.74
C ARG A 31 27.49 -9.83 -5.99
N ARG A 32 27.76 -10.96 -6.64
CA ARG A 32 27.01 -11.42 -7.82
C ARG A 32 25.53 -11.66 -7.49
N SER A 33 25.25 -12.32 -6.36
CA SER A 33 23.89 -12.55 -5.88
C SER A 33 23.15 -11.22 -5.63
N GLN A 34 23.78 -10.26 -4.98
CA GLN A 34 23.22 -8.92 -4.76
C GLN A 34 22.92 -8.19 -6.07
N LEU A 35 23.81 -8.25 -7.06
CA LEU A 35 23.61 -7.65 -8.37
C LEU A 35 22.44 -8.30 -9.13
N ILE A 36 22.35 -9.63 -9.12
CA ILE A 36 21.23 -10.37 -9.73
C ILE A 36 19.91 -9.97 -9.07
N ARG A 37 19.87 -9.91 -7.74
CA ARG A 37 18.69 -9.49 -6.99
C ARG A 37 18.28 -8.05 -7.31
N ARG A 38 19.25 -7.12 -7.39
CA ARG A 38 18.97 -5.73 -7.77
C ARG A 38 18.39 -5.63 -9.18
N ALA A 39 18.95 -6.37 -10.14
CA ALA A 39 18.44 -6.41 -11.51
C ALA A 39 17.01 -6.97 -11.58
N LEU A 40 16.71 -8.03 -10.82
CA LEU A 40 15.35 -8.57 -10.69
C LEU A 40 14.38 -7.52 -10.14
N ILE A 41 14.72 -6.86 -9.03
CA ILE A 41 13.86 -5.85 -8.41
C ILE A 41 13.62 -4.69 -9.40
N LEU A 42 14.64 -4.19 -10.07
CA LEU A 42 14.49 -3.11 -11.06
C LEU A 42 13.56 -3.52 -12.21
N ARG A 43 13.67 -4.77 -12.69
CA ARG A 43 12.75 -5.31 -13.70
C ARG A 43 11.31 -5.36 -13.15
N GLN A 44 11.10 -5.86 -11.94
CA GLN A 44 9.77 -5.89 -11.34
C GLN A 44 9.19 -4.50 -11.15
N VAL A 45 9.99 -3.51 -10.72
CA VAL A 45 9.59 -2.11 -10.58
C VAL A 45 9.16 -1.54 -11.92
N SER A 46 9.92 -1.78 -12.99
CA SER A 46 9.52 -1.36 -14.36
C SER A 46 8.22 -2.00 -14.85
N GLN A 47 7.78 -3.10 -14.22
CA GLN A 47 6.54 -3.80 -14.54
C GLN A 47 5.40 -3.49 -13.57
N GLY A 48 5.62 -2.60 -12.58
CA GLY A 48 4.60 -2.14 -11.65
C GLY A 48 4.71 -2.65 -10.22
N ARG A 49 5.83 -3.25 -9.80
CA ARG A 49 6.16 -3.39 -8.38
C ARG A 49 6.42 -2.00 -7.76
N ALA A 50 6.10 -1.86 -6.49
CA ALA A 50 6.42 -0.70 -5.68
C ALA A 50 7.89 -0.27 -5.78
N SER A 51 8.13 1.02 -6.04
CA SER A 51 9.46 1.61 -5.97
C SER A 51 9.68 2.23 -4.59
N PRO A 52 10.71 1.81 -3.83
CA PRO A 52 11.06 2.43 -2.55
C PRO A 52 11.35 3.95 -2.63
N SER A 53 11.67 4.48 -3.81
CA SER A 53 11.93 5.91 -4.00
C SER A 53 10.66 6.76 -4.16
N GLU A 54 9.52 6.12 -4.40
CA GLU A 54 8.23 6.78 -4.61
C GLU A 54 7.42 6.67 -3.32
N VAL A 55 7.30 7.79 -2.63
CA VAL A 55 6.52 7.91 -1.38
C VAL A 55 5.31 8.82 -1.60
N TRP A 56 4.18 8.42 -1.01
CA TRP A 56 2.97 9.21 -0.94
C TRP A 56 3.20 10.52 -0.19
N CYS A 57 3.94 10.54 0.93
CA CYS A 57 4.13 11.69 1.80
C CYS A 57 5.02 12.81 1.22
N ASN A 58 5.61 12.62 0.04
CA ASN A 58 6.59 13.52 -0.62
C ASN A 58 7.91 13.73 0.15
N ASP A 59 8.13 13.06 1.28
CA ASP A 59 9.42 13.04 1.97
C ASP A 59 10.28 11.89 1.45
N LYS A 60 11.27 12.21 0.62
CA LYS A 60 12.17 11.22 0.00
C LYS A 60 12.98 10.39 1.01
N ASN A 61 13.05 10.83 2.27
CA ASN A 61 13.71 10.11 3.35
C ASN A 61 12.72 9.35 4.25
N CYS A 62 11.44 9.29 3.89
CA CYS A 62 10.44 8.54 4.64
C CYS A 62 10.60 7.03 4.43
N ASP A 63 11.03 6.34 5.49
CA ASP A 63 11.13 4.89 5.49
C ASP A 63 9.82 4.21 5.92
N GLU A 64 8.84 4.93 6.46
CA GLU A 64 7.61 4.35 7.00
C GLU A 64 6.79 3.66 5.91
N GLU A 65 6.64 4.29 4.75
CA GLU A 65 5.87 3.72 3.64
C GLU A 65 6.53 2.49 3.03
N LEU A 66 7.86 2.34 3.19
CA LEU A 66 8.56 1.13 2.77
C LEU A 66 8.04 -0.11 3.49
N HIS A 67 7.48 0.04 4.69
CA HIS A 67 6.89 -1.08 5.42
C HIS A 67 5.66 -1.67 4.72
N ILE A 68 4.92 -0.90 3.91
CA ILE A 68 3.79 -1.41 3.12
C ILE A 68 4.28 -2.42 2.06
N PHE A 69 5.47 -2.19 1.51
CA PHE A 69 6.03 -2.96 0.39
C PHE A 69 7.08 -3.99 0.82
N SER A 70 7.46 -3.95 2.09
CA SER A 70 8.43 -4.83 2.71
C SER A 70 7.88 -6.25 2.83
N ASN A 71 8.79 -7.21 3.05
CA ASN A 71 8.45 -8.61 3.18
C ASN A 71 7.53 -8.85 4.40
N PRO A 72 6.26 -9.27 4.23
CA PRO A 72 5.41 -9.62 5.36
C PRO A 72 5.79 -11.00 5.91
N VAL A 73 5.37 -11.35 7.13
CA VAL A 73 5.57 -12.73 7.63
C VAL A 73 4.71 -13.73 6.86
N LEU A 74 3.51 -13.31 6.47
CA LEU A 74 2.50 -14.10 5.77
C LEU A 74 1.87 -13.26 4.65
N HIS A 75 1.53 -13.93 3.56
CA HIS A 75 0.78 -13.36 2.44
C HIS A 75 -0.42 -14.26 2.10
N LEU A 76 -1.52 -13.65 1.67
CA LEU A 76 -2.74 -14.37 1.29
C LEU A 76 -2.76 -14.66 -0.19
N THR A 77 -3.00 -15.93 -0.53
CA THR A 77 -3.21 -16.40 -1.90
C THR A 77 -4.61 -17.01 -2.03
N ASP A 78 -5.15 -17.03 -3.24
CA ASP A 78 -6.47 -17.62 -3.48
C ASP A 78 -6.36 -19.15 -3.48
N LEU A 79 -7.25 -19.82 -2.75
CA LEU A 79 -7.46 -21.24 -2.91
C LEU A 79 -8.06 -21.53 -4.29
N PRO A 80 -7.86 -22.73 -4.87
CA PRO A 80 -8.47 -23.07 -6.16
C PRO A 80 -9.99 -23.02 -6.14
N LYS A 81 -10.62 -23.34 -4.99
CA LYS A 81 -12.06 -23.38 -4.80
C LYS A 81 -12.43 -22.89 -3.40
N SER A 82 -13.58 -22.24 -3.31
CA SER A 82 -14.25 -21.86 -2.07
C SER A 82 -14.86 -23.07 -1.35
N ARG A 83 -15.38 -22.85 -0.13
CA ARG A 83 -16.14 -23.85 0.64
C ARG A 83 -17.32 -24.46 -0.15
N GLU A 84 -17.94 -23.67 -1.02
CA GLU A 84 -19.07 -24.09 -1.85
C GLU A 84 -18.65 -24.81 -3.14
N GLY A 85 -17.33 -25.00 -3.36
CA GLY A 85 -16.79 -25.69 -4.53
C GLY A 85 -16.65 -24.81 -5.78
N LEU A 86 -17.05 -23.54 -5.71
CA LEU A 86 -16.89 -22.56 -6.79
C LEU A 86 -15.45 -22.05 -6.89
N PRO A 87 -14.91 -21.81 -8.10
CA PRO A 87 -13.58 -21.23 -8.26
C PRO A 87 -13.49 -19.85 -7.58
N VAL A 88 -12.44 -19.62 -6.77
CA VAL A 88 -12.29 -18.35 -6.03
C VAL A 88 -12.17 -17.15 -6.98
N SER A 89 -11.57 -17.35 -8.16
CA SER A 89 -11.43 -16.33 -9.18
C SER A 89 -12.76 -15.73 -9.65
N VAL A 90 -13.88 -16.47 -9.54
CA VAL A 90 -15.21 -15.99 -9.89
C VAL A 90 -15.65 -14.87 -8.92
N TYR A 91 -15.44 -15.04 -7.62
CA TYR A 91 -15.79 -14.03 -6.63
C TYR A 91 -15.10 -12.70 -6.88
N SER A 92 -13.78 -12.73 -7.13
CA SER A 92 -13.00 -11.52 -7.42
C SER A 92 -13.42 -10.88 -8.75
N LYS A 93 -13.73 -11.70 -9.76
CA LYS A 93 -14.18 -11.22 -11.07
C LYS A 93 -15.55 -10.56 -10.97
N ASP A 94 -16.52 -11.21 -10.34
CA ASP A 94 -17.88 -10.69 -10.16
C ASP A 94 -17.87 -9.39 -9.36
N PHE A 95 -17.03 -9.31 -8.32
CA PHE A 95 -16.81 -8.06 -7.59
C PHE A 95 -16.24 -6.96 -8.48
N ALA A 96 -15.19 -7.25 -9.26
CA ALA A 96 -14.60 -6.27 -10.17
C ALA A 96 -15.59 -5.82 -11.25
N ASP A 97 -16.36 -6.73 -11.84
CA ASP A 97 -17.41 -6.43 -12.81
C ASP A 97 -18.52 -5.56 -12.22
N ALA A 98 -18.93 -5.83 -10.97
CA ALA A 98 -19.90 -5.02 -10.25
C ALA A 98 -19.37 -3.61 -9.98
N VAL A 99 -18.10 -3.47 -9.56
CA VAL A 99 -17.47 -2.15 -9.39
C VAL A 99 -17.43 -1.42 -10.73
N ILE A 100 -16.97 -2.05 -11.82
CA ILE A 100 -16.90 -1.39 -13.12
C ILE A 100 -18.28 -0.91 -13.58
N THR A 101 -19.31 -1.74 -13.42
CA THR A 101 -20.70 -1.39 -13.79
C THR A 101 -21.26 -0.22 -12.98
N ASN A 102 -20.92 -0.11 -11.70
CA ASN A 102 -21.48 0.93 -10.82
C ASN A 102 -20.70 2.25 -10.88
N PHE A 103 -19.40 2.22 -11.19
CA PHE A 103 -18.54 3.41 -11.16
C PHE A 103 -18.24 3.99 -12.54
N PHE A 104 -18.45 3.23 -13.61
CA PHE A 104 -18.07 3.63 -14.96
C PHE A 104 -19.18 3.32 -15.96
N ASP A 105 -19.49 4.28 -16.83
CA ASP A 105 -20.36 4.08 -17.98
C ASP A 105 -19.52 3.67 -19.19
N ILE A 106 -19.24 2.36 -19.30
CA ILE A 106 -18.42 1.78 -20.38
C ILE A 106 -19.30 0.85 -21.20
N GLN A 107 -19.58 1.27 -22.44
CA GLN A 107 -20.38 0.50 -23.39
C GLN A 107 -19.53 -0.50 -24.19
N ASP A 108 -18.25 -0.20 -24.42
CA ASP A 108 -17.34 -1.06 -25.15
C ASP A 108 -16.84 -2.24 -24.29
N ILE A 109 -17.03 -3.47 -24.81
CA ILE A 109 -16.70 -4.71 -24.11
C ILE A 109 -15.19 -4.82 -23.86
N ASN A 110 -14.35 -4.46 -24.83
CA ASN A 110 -12.90 -4.60 -24.71
C ASN A 110 -12.34 -3.63 -23.65
N THR A 111 -12.80 -2.39 -23.67
CA THR A 111 -12.46 -1.35 -22.68
C THR A 111 -12.91 -1.77 -21.29
N ARG A 112 -14.11 -2.36 -21.17
CA ARG A 112 -14.62 -2.92 -19.92
C ARG A 112 -13.73 -4.04 -19.41
N GLU A 113 -13.39 -5.03 -20.24
CA GLU A 113 -12.52 -6.14 -19.85
C GLU A 113 -11.12 -5.67 -19.43
N HIS A 114 -10.56 -4.69 -20.14
CA HIS A 114 -9.29 -4.07 -19.78
C HIS A 114 -9.37 -3.40 -18.40
N ARG A 115 -10.43 -2.64 -18.13
CA ARG A 115 -10.65 -2.01 -16.82
C ARG A 115 -10.88 -3.01 -15.69
N VAL A 116 -11.64 -4.08 -15.94
CA VAL A 116 -11.82 -5.19 -14.99
C VAL A 116 -10.47 -5.81 -14.66
N ARG A 117 -9.62 -6.08 -15.65
CA ARG A 117 -8.26 -6.61 -15.43
C ARG A 117 -7.40 -5.63 -14.62
N GLY A 118 -7.47 -4.34 -14.93
CA GLY A 118 -6.80 -3.28 -14.19
C GLY A 118 -7.19 -3.29 -12.71
N LEU A 119 -8.50 -3.32 -12.43
CA LEU A 119 -9.03 -3.35 -11.08
C LEU A 119 -8.65 -4.64 -10.34
N LEU A 120 -8.75 -5.79 -11.00
CA LEU A 120 -8.31 -7.08 -10.46
C LEU A 120 -6.82 -7.06 -10.10
N SER A 121 -5.97 -6.39 -10.90
CA SER A 121 -4.55 -6.27 -10.58
C SER A 121 -4.33 -5.49 -9.28
N PHE A 122 -5.16 -4.48 -8.98
CA PHE A 122 -5.09 -3.76 -7.71
C PHE A 122 -5.57 -4.60 -6.54
N ILE A 123 -6.77 -5.19 -6.66
CA ILE A 123 -7.38 -6.06 -5.63
C ILE A 123 -6.41 -7.21 -5.32
N ASP A 124 -5.90 -7.90 -6.33
CA ASP A 124 -5.02 -9.04 -6.11
C ASP A 124 -3.57 -8.67 -5.77
N SER A 125 -3.26 -7.39 -5.59
CA SER A 125 -1.88 -6.96 -5.40
C SER A 125 -1.30 -7.40 -4.05
N PRO A 126 0.01 -7.71 -3.99
CA PRO A 126 0.64 -8.17 -2.76
C PRO A 126 0.43 -7.23 -1.56
N PRO A 127 0.55 -5.88 -1.69
CA PRO A 127 0.31 -4.97 -0.58
C PRO A 127 -1.14 -5.00 -0.05
N VAL A 128 -2.14 -5.07 -0.94
CA VAL A 128 -3.56 -5.11 -0.54
C VAL A 128 -3.88 -6.42 0.19
N ARG A 129 -3.39 -7.55 -0.32
CA ARG A 129 -3.54 -8.86 0.33
C ARG A 129 -2.89 -8.90 1.71
N THR A 130 -1.71 -8.29 1.85
CA THR A 130 -1.02 -8.16 3.13
C THR A 130 -1.78 -7.25 4.10
N ALA A 131 -2.31 -6.12 3.63
CA ALA A 131 -3.16 -5.24 4.45
C ALA A 131 -4.42 -5.97 4.95
N PHE A 132 -5.07 -6.77 4.08
CA PHE A 132 -6.22 -7.58 4.48
C PHE A 132 -5.84 -8.66 5.50
N TRP A 133 -4.70 -9.32 5.33
CA TRP A 133 -4.20 -10.29 6.31
C TRP A 133 -4.02 -9.65 7.69
N HIS A 134 -3.40 -8.47 7.76
CA HIS A 134 -3.25 -7.75 9.02
C HIS A 134 -4.60 -7.41 9.65
N PHE A 135 -5.56 -6.96 8.83
CA PHE A 135 -6.92 -6.72 9.29
C PHE A 135 -7.55 -7.98 9.89
N ILE A 136 -7.59 -9.09 9.16
CA ILE A 136 -8.34 -10.29 9.59
C ILE A 136 -7.68 -11.00 10.77
N LYS A 137 -6.35 -10.95 10.85
CA LYS A 137 -5.59 -11.46 11.99
C LYS A 137 -5.98 -10.74 13.28
N GLU A 138 -5.93 -9.41 13.29
CA GLU A 138 -6.29 -8.63 14.48
C GLU A 138 -7.80 -8.72 14.75
N TYR A 139 -8.63 -8.71 13.69
CA TYR A 139 -10.08 -8.88 13.83
C TYR A 139 -10.42 -10.20 14.53
N SER A 140 -9.71 -11.28 14.20
CA SER A 140 -9.86 -12.59 14.82
C SER A 140 -9.25 -12.65 16.24
N LYS A 141 -8.08 -12.02 16.45
CA LYS A 141 -7.43 -11.91 17.78
C LYS A 141 -8.35 -11.24 18.80
N HIS A 142 -9.04 -10.17 18.39
CA HIS A 142 -10.02 -9.45 19.21
C HIS A 142 -11.40 -10.11 19.23
N MET A 143 -11.57 -11.29 18.61
CA MET A 143 -12.80 -12.08 18.63
C MET A 143 -14.05 -11.32 18.15
N TYR A 144 -13.90 -10.38 17.21
CA TYR A 144 -15.07 -9.71 16.66
C TYR A 144 -15.97 -10.71 15.91
N ARG A 145 -17.26 -10.65 16.20
CA ARG A 145 -18.31 -11.48 15.57
C ARG A 145 -19.46 -10.60 15.07
N LEU A 146 -19.13 -9.54 14.36
CA LEU A 146 -20.13 -8.65 13.78
C LEU A 146 -20.90 -9.37 12.68
N SER A 147 -22.21 -9.11 12.65
CA SER A 147 -23.05 -9.40 11.50
C SER A 147 -22.54 -8.62 10.28
N ASP A 148 -22.92 -9.05 9.09
CA ASP A 148 -22.56 -8.34 7.86
C ASP A 148 -23.14 -6.92 7.84
N GLU A 149 -24.35 -6.73 8.36
CA GLU A 149 -24.98 -5.41 8.51
C GLU A 149 -24.20 -4.48 9.46
N ASP A 150 -23.77 -4.99 10.61
CA ASP A 150 -23.05 -4.16 11.59
C ASP A 150 -21.63 -3.85 11.12
N PHE A 151 -21.01 -4.77 10.40
CA PHE A 151 -19.74 -4.50 9.76
C PHE A 151 -19.87 -3.45 8.65
N GLN A 152 -20.92 -3.50 7.83
CA GLN A 152 -21.23 -2.42 6.88
C GLN A 152 -21.42 -1.07 7.56
N LYS A 153 -22.16 -1.00 8.68
CA LYS A 153 -22.30 0.24 9.47
C LYS A 153 -20.94 0.75 9.96
N ALA A 154 -20.04 -0.14 10.38
CA ALA A 154 -18.69 0.24 10.80
C ALA A 154 -17.87 0.82 9.64
N LEU A 155 -17.94 0.21 8.45
CA LEU A 155 -17.30 0.72 7.23
C LEU A 155 -17.81 2.12 6.85
N VAL A 156 -19.14 2.32 6.92
CA VAL A 156 -19.78 3.61 6.63
C VAL A 156 -19.26 4.70 7.57
N LYS A 157 -19.04 4.38 8.86
CA LYS A 157 -18.49 5.32 9.86
C LYS A 157 -17.01 5.61 9.65
N ALA A 158 -16.21 4.64 9.22
CA ALA A 158 -14.77 4.80 9.01
C ALA A 158 -14.45 5.64 7.75
N ARG A 159 -15.29 5.54 6.71
CA ARG A 159 -15.08 6.20 5.41
C ARG A 159 -14.82 7.72 5.48
N PRO A 160 -15.61 8.57 6.15
CA PRO A 160 -15.33 10.00 6.20
C PRO A 160 -13.97 10.31 6.84
N VAL A 161 -13.56 9.54 7.85
CA VAL A 161 -12.24 9.69 8.48
C VAL A 161 -11.12 9.29 7.52
N PHE A 162 -11.28 8.18 6.80
CA PHE A 162 -10.35 7.77 5.74
C PHE A 162 -10.20 8.86 4.67
N LEU A 163 -11.32 9.44 4.23
CA LEU A 163 -11.30 10.48 3.21
C LEU A 163 -10.61 11.76 3.69
N ASP A 164 -10.81 12.17 4.94
CA ASP A 164 -10.06 13.30 5.52
C ASP A 164 -8.56 13.03 5.59
N ILE A 165 -8.15 11.82 5.98
CA ILE A 165 -6.74 11.45 6.09
C ILE A 165 -6.06 11.42 4.73
N MET A 166 -6.68 10.78 3.73
CA MET A 166 -6.03 10.52 2.44
C MET A 166 -6.24 11.59 1.37
N PHE A 167 -7.33 12.36 1.45
CA PHE A 167 -7.70 13.37 0.46
C PHE A 167 -7.82 14.79 1.04
N GLY A 168 -7.60 14.98 2.35
CA GLY A 168 -7.47 16.30 2.95
C GLY A 168 -6.16 16.99 2.56
N VAL A 169 -6.04 18.29 2.88
CA VAL A 169 -4.83 19.07 2.61
C VAL A 169 -3.61 18.38 3.22
N LYS A 170 -2.63 18.04 2.41
CA LYS A 170 -1.50 17.25 2.87
C LYS A 170 -0.56 18.06 3.76
N THR A 171 -0.71 17.94 5.07
CA THR A 171 0.14 18.56 6.10
C THR A 171 1.07 17.51 6.73
N ALA A 172 2.15 17.96 7.39
CA ALA A 172 3.05 17.06 8.11
C ALA A 172 2.32 16.25 9.19
N ALA A 173 1.37 16.86 9.92
CA ALA A 173 0.55 16.19 10.92
C ALA A 173 -0.34 15.09 10.31
N ARG A 174 -0.93 15.34 9.13
CA ARG A 174 -1.76 14.36 8.41
C ARG A 174 -0.90 13.23 7.86
N ALA A 175 0.31 13.52 7.37
CA ALA A 175 1.26 12.49 6.96
C ALA A 175 1.67 11.58 8.14
N GLN A 176 1.99 12.17 9.30
CA GLN A 176 2.29 11.43 10.52
C GLN A 176 1.10 10.57 10.98
N LEU A 177 -0.12 11.11 10.92
CA LEU A 177 -1.34 10.35 11.21
C LEU A 177 -1.49 9.16 10.25
N ALA A 178 -1.29 9.36 8.95
CA ALA A 178 -1.35 8.27 7.97
C ALA A 178 -0.26 7.21 8.24
N HIS A 179 0.97 7.62 8.58
CA HIS A 179 2.05 6.70 8.95
C HIS A 179 1.74 5.88 10.20
N SER A 180 1.00 6.45 11.16
CA SER A 180 0.59 5.73 12.37
C SER A 180 -0.29 4.50 12.07
N TYR A 181 -0.96 4.46 10.91
CA TYR A 181 -1.72 3.30 10.44
C TYR A 181 -0.84 2.23 9.79
N ILE A 182 0.30 2.59 9.21
CA ILE A 182 1.25 1.63 8.62
C ILE A 182 1.90 0.83 9.74
N ARG A 183 2.48 1.55 10.70
CA ARG A 183 3.21 1.00 11.85
C ARG A 183 2.61 1.52 13.16
N PRO A 184 1.45 0.98 13.58
CA PRO A 184 0.83 1.38 14.83
C PRO A 184 1.75 1.05 16.00
N GLN A 185 1.81 1.95 16.98
CA GLN A 185 2.55 1.71 18.22
C GLN A 185 1.98 0.47 18.93
N PRO A 186 2.81 -0.34 19.63
CA PRO A 186 2.38 -1.59 20.25
C PRO A 186 1.15 -1.42 21.16
N GLU A 187 1.10 -0.32 21.92
CA GLU A 187 0.00 0.03 22.83
C GLU A 187 -1.33 0.27 22.09
N ALA A 188 -1.26 0.87 20.89
CA ALA A 188 -2.43 1.08 20.03
C ALA A 188 -2.85 -0.21 19.30
N GLN A 189 -1.94 -1.17 19.10
CA GLN A 189 -2.28 -2.49 18.54
C GLN A 189 -3.10 -3.34 19.50
N ASP A 190 -2.92 -3.16 20.81
CA ASP A 190 -3.63 -3.96 21.82
C ASP A 190 -5.00 -3.38 22.20
N GLN A 191 -5.27 -2.11 21.88
CA GLN A 191 -6.53 -1.45 22.25
C GLN A 191 -7.77 -1.88 21.43
N GLY A 192 -7.62 -2.74 20.42
CA GLY A 192 -8.77 -3.43 19.80
C GLY A 192 -9.91 -2.49 19.40
N ASP A 193 -9.61 -1.40 18.69
CA ASP A 193 -10.62 -0.54 18.06
C ASP A 193 -10.80 -0.95 16.59
N LEU A 194 -11.97 -1.51 16.29
CA LEU A 194 -12.36 -1.94 14.94
C LEU A 194 -12.23 -0.81 13.93
N GLN A 195 -12.55 0.42 14.33
CA GLN A 195 -12.46 1.56 13.43
C GLN A 195 -11.00 1.81 13.01
N GLN A 196 -10.03 1.69 13.92
CA GLN A 196 -8.61 1.78 13.57
C GLN A 196 -8.18 0.63 12.66
N LEU A 197 -8.67 -0.59 12.88
CA LEU A 197 -8.36 -1.73 12.01
C LEU A 197 -8.86 -1.51 10.59
N ILE A 198 -10.09 -1.00 10.44
CA ILE A 198 -10.66 -0.64 9.14
C ILE A 198 -9.81 0.47 8.49
N LEU A 199 -9.55 1.56 9.22
CA LEU A 199 -8.76 2.68 8.71
C LEU A 199 -7.37 2.24 8.26
N ARG A 200 -6.72 1.34 9.00
CA ARG A 200 -5.44 0.75 8.64
C ARG A 200 -5.47 0.06 7.29
N PHE A 201 -6.46 -0.78 7.04
CA PHE A 201 -6.62 -1.42 5.73
C PHE A 201 -6.81 -0.37 4.61
N LEU A 202 -7.69 0.61 4.82
CA LEU A 202 -8.03 1.61 3.82
C LEU A 202 -6.81 2.51 3.49
N VAL A 203 -6.11 3.01 4.50
CA VAL A 203 -4.93 3.89 4.35
C VAL A 203 -3.80 3.17 3.62
N CYS A 204 -3.42 1.96 4.05
CA CYS A 204 -2.34 1.21 3.40
C CYS A 204 -2.67 0.86 1.94
N SER A 205 -3.93 0.48 1.67
CA SER A 205 -4.38 0.17 0.30
C SER A 205 -4.38 1.41 -0.59
N GLU A 206 -4.78 2.56 -0.05
CA GLU A 206 -4.79 3.83 -0.79
C GLU A 206 -3.38 4.36 -1.07
N MET A 207 -2.46 4.26 -0.11
CA MET A 207 -1.05 4.61 -0.32
C MET A 207 -0.44 3.78 -1.45
N TRP A 208 -0.75 2.48 -1.50
CA TRP A 208 -0.36 1.64 -2.63
C TRP A 208 -1.02 2.07 -3.94
N ARG A 209 -2.31 2.38 -3.94
CA ARG A 209 -3.03 2.84 -5.15
C ARG A 209 -2.42 4.12 -5.73
N GLN A 210 -2.00 5.04 -4.86
CA GLN A 210 -1.40 6.31 -5.23
C GLN A 210 0.10 6.22 -5.57
N GLN A 211 0.73 5.06 -5.37
CA GLN A 211 2.13 4.91 -5.73
C GLN A 211 2.30 5.01 -7.25
N LYS A 212 3.27 5.81 -7.69
CA LYS A 212 3.56 6.04 -9.11
C LYS A 212 4.19 4.80 -9.73
N THR A 213 3.34 3.91 -10.23
CA THR A 213 3.75 2.71 -10.97
C THR A 213 3.16 2.76 -12.38
N PRO A 214 3.72 2.03 -13.36
CA PRO A 214 3.09 1.89 -14.68
C PRO A 214 1.64 1.37 -14.69
N ARG A 215 1.11 0.93 -13.53
CA ARG A 215 -0.25 0.39 -13.38
C ARG A 215 -1.22 1.35 -12.71
N SER A 216 -0.74 2.40 -12.04
CA SER A 216 -1.59 3.26 -11.20
C SER A 216 -2.70 3.94 -11.99
N GLU A 217 -2.46 4.21 -13.28
CA GLU A 217 -3.48 4.73 -14.21
C GLU A 217 -4.70 3.81 -14.34
N ASN A 218 -4.47 2.49 -14.29
CA ASN A 218 -5.53 1.48 -14.38
C ASN A 218 -6.30 1.28 -13.07
N TRP A 219 -5.87 1.95 -11.99
CA TRP A 219 -6.49 1.89 -10.68
C TRP A 219 -7.22 3.19 -10.31
N LYS A 220 -7.29 4.16 -11.24
CA LYS A 220 -7.99 5.42 -11.00
C LYS A 220 -9.49 5.17 -10.88
N ILE A 221 -10.04 5.52 -9.72
CA ILE A 221 -11.47 5.63 -9.47
C ILE A 221 -11.81 7.13 -9.49
N GLY A 222 -12.78 7.53 -10.30
CA GLY A 222 -12.92 8.92 -10.76
C GLY A 222 -13.07 10.01 -9.69
N SER A 223 -13.54 9.69 -8.48
CA SER A 223 -13.72 10.66 -7.40
C SER A 223 -13.23 10.14 -6.05
N ARG A 224 -12.90 11.05 -5.12
CA ARG A 224 -12.52 10.70 -3.74
C ARG A 224 -13.58 9.86 -3.04
N GLU A 225 -14.87 10.21 -3.21
CA GLU A 225 -15.98 9.45 -2.65
C GLU A 225 -16.04 8.07 -3.30
N GLY A 226 -15.83 8.00 -4.62
CA GLY A 226 -15.76 6.74 -5.33
C GLY A 226 -14.67 5.83 -4.80
N VAL A 227 -13.48 6.36 -4.50
CA VAL A 227 -12.40 5.61 -3.84
C VAL A 227 -12.84 5.11 -2.46
N GLY A 228 -13.46 5.97 -1.64
CA GLY A 228 -13.97 5.59 -0.31
C GLY A 228 -15.00 4.45 -0.37
N HIS A 229 -15.94 4.52 -1.32
CA HIS A 229 -16.90 3.45 -1.57
C HIS A 229 -16.23 2.17 -2.06
N PHE A 230 -15.31 2.27 -3.03
CA PHE A 230 -14.59 1.12 -3.57
C PHE A 230 -13.75 0.40 -2.50
N MET A 231 -12.95 1.14 -1.72
CA MET A 231 -12.07 0.57 -0.69
C MET A 231 -12.85 -0.12 0.44
N THR A 232 -13.95 0.48 0.87
CA THR A 232 -14.83 -0.13 1.89
C THR A 232 -15.57 -1.36 1.35
N ALA A 233 -16.05 -1.30 0.10
CA ALA A 233 -16.64 -2.47 -0.57
C ALA A 233 -15.62 -3.60 -0.74
N MET A 234 -14.36 -3.28 -1.05
CA MET A 234 -13.27 -4.25 -1.15
C MET A 234 -12.98 -4.94 0.18
N LEU A 235 -12.90 -4.20 1.29
CA LEU A 235 -12.72 -4.79 2.62
C LEU A 235 -13.89 -5.72 2.98
N PHE A 236 -15.12 -5.29 2.68
CA PHE A 236 -16.30 -6.11 2.89
C PHE A 236 -16.27 -7.40 2.06
N HIS A 237 -15.94 -7.28 0.78
CA HIS A 237 -15.79 -8.40 -0.14
C HIS A 237 -14.78 -9.42 0.37
N TYR A 238 -13.59 -8.97 0.81
CA TYR A 238 -12.60 -9.87 1.38
C TYR A 238 -13.06 -10.56 2.66
N LYS A 239 -13.78 -9.86 3.55
CA LYS A 239 -14.36 -10.48 4.74
C LYS A 239 -15.30 -11.62 4.35
N LEU A 240 -16.17 -11.42 3.35
CA LEU A 240 -17.07 -12.46 2.84
C LEU A 240 -16.30 -13.63 2.24
N MET A 241 -15.28 -13.36 1.41
CA MET A 241 -14.40 -14.39 0.86
C MET A 241 -13.67 -15.18 1.96
N TRP A 242 -13.24 -14.52 3.02
CA TRP A 242 -12.62 -15.17 4.18
C TRP A 242 -13.59 -16.12 4.87
N GLN A 243 -14.84 -15.70 5.10
CA GLN A 243 -15.89 -16.56 5.67
C GLN A 243 -16.22 -17.77 4.77
N GLN A 244 -15.95 -17.67 3.47
CA GLN A 244 -16.12 -18.73 2.48
C GLN A 244 -14.86 -19.60 2.27
N ASN A 245 -13.84 -19.45 3.12
CA ASN A 245 -12.56 -20.16 3.02
C ASN A 245 -11.94 -20.04 1.62
N CYS A 246 -11.92 -18.82 1.06
CA CYS A 246 -11.36 -18.57 -0.26
C CYS A 246 -9.83 -18.37 -0.27
N PHE A 247 -9.19 -18.26 0.89
CA PHE A 247 -7.77 -17.91 0.98
C PHE A 247 -6.92 -19.00 1.65
N ASP A 248 -5.68 -19.10 1.19
CA ASP A 248 -4.58 -19.80 1.84
C ASP A 248 -3.54 -18.79 2.33
N THR A 249 -2.64 -19.24 3.20
CA THR A 249 -1.56 -18.43 3.77
C THR A 249 -0.19 -18.98 3.40
N ASP A 250 0.62 -18.15 2.74
CA ASP A 250 2.00 -18.47 2.41
C ASP A 250 2.99 -17.80 3.37
N PHE A 251 3.90 -18.57 3.95
CA PHE A 251 4.98 -18.06 4.81
C PHE A 251 6.10 -17.44 3.98
N ILE A 252 6.36 -16.15 4.17
CA ILE A 252 7.39 -15.43 3.43
C ILE A 252 8.68 -15.33 4.25
N ARG A 253 9.36 -16.48 4.37
CA ARG A 253 10.58 -16.61 5.20
C ARG A 253 11.80 -15.88 4.64
N THR A 254 11.82 -15.60 3.33
CA THR A 254 12.95 -14.97 2.66
C THR A 254 12.48 -13.94 1.63
N ASN A 255 13.37 -13.01 1.30
CA ASN A 255 13.15 -12.04 0.24
C ASN A 255 12.93 -12.70 -1.13
N ASP A 256 13.47 -13.89 -1.36
CA ASP A 256 13.29 -14.63 -2.62
C ASP A 256 11.86 -15.14 -2.77
N VAL A 257 11.24 -15.60 -1.67
CA VAL A 257 9.82 -15.96 -1.66
C VAL A 257 8.97 -14.72 -1.93
N TRP A 258 9.31 -13.58 -1.34
CA TRP A 258 8.59 -12.33 -1.62
C TRP A 258 8.72 -11.89 -3.07
N ASN A 259 9.92 -11.98 -3.65
CA ASN A 259 10.13 -11.67 -5.06
C ASN A 259 9.32 -12.59 -5.96
N ARG A 260 9.16 -13.87 -5.60
CA ARG A 260 8.31 -14.82 -6.33
C ARG A 260 6.83 -14.43 -6.28
N VAL A 261 6.33 -13.97 -5.13
CA VAL A 261 4.94 -13.46 -5.02
C VAL A 261 4.73 -12.28 -5.99
N TRP A 262 5.68 -11.34 -6.02
CA TRP A 262 5.64 -10.25 -7.00
C TRP A 262 5.68 -10.75 -8.45
N ASP A 263 6.56 -11.70 -8.78
CA ASP A 263 6.62 -12.26 -10.14
C ASP A 263 5.32 -12.96 -10.55
N LEU A 264 4.70 -13.73 -9.64
CA LEU A 264 3.43 -14.40 -9.92
C LEU A 264 2.32 -13.39 -10.19
N TRP A 265 2.22 -12.32 -9.39
CA TRP A 265 1.26 -11.26 -9.62
C TRP A 265 1.53 -10.50 -10.92
N LEU A 266 2.77 -10.15 -11.21
CA LEU A 266 3.17 -9.46 -12.45
C LEU A 266 2.89 -10.31 -13.70
N CYS A 267 3.08 -11.63 -13.62
CA CYS A 267 2.74 -12.58 -14.67
C CYS A 267 1.23 -12.76 -14.84
N LYS A 268 0.46 -12.78 -13.74
CA LYS A 268 -1.00 -12.89 -13.76
C LYS A 268 -1.65 -11.67 -14.40
N TYR A 269 -1.06 -10.50 -14.22
CA TYR A 269 -1.54 -9.24 -14.78
C TYR A 269 -0.45 -8.57 -15.62
N PRO A 270 -0.18 -8.99 -16.86
CA PRO A 270 0.81 -8.31 -17.70
C PRO A 270 0.38 -6.88 -18.02
N LEU A 271 1.34 -5.96 -18.18
CA LEU A 271 1.07 -4.64 -18.77
C LEU A 271 0.63 -4.85 -20.23
N GLY A 272 -0.39 -4.11 -20.68
CA GLY A 272 -0.86 -4.14 -22.06
C GLY A 272 0.28 -3.87 -23.06
N GLY A 273 0.29 -4.59 -24.18
CA GLY A 273 1.26 -4.36 -25.24
C GLY A 273 0.99 -3.04 -25.98
N PRO A 274 1.97 -2.49 -26.73
CA PRO A 274 1.90 -1.20 -27.42
C PRO A 274 0.83 -1.09 -28.55
N GLY A 275 -0.07 -2.07 -28.68
CA GLY A 275 -1.20 -2.07 -29.63
C GLY A 275 -2.57 -1.86 -28.99
N GLU A 276 -2.67 -1.74 -27.66
CA GLU A 276 -3.87 -1.20 -27.01
C GLU A 276 -3.86 0.32 -27.19
N VAL A 277 -4.30 0.77 -28.38
CA VAL A 277 -4.68 2.17 -28.60
C VAL A 277 -5.88 2.44 -27.71
N ILE A 278 -5.61 2.96 -26.52
CA ILE A 278 -6.61 3.67 -25.73
C ILE A 278 -6.88 4.93 -26.54
N ASP A 279 -8.04 4.99 -27.17
CA ASP A 279 -8.53 6.22 -27.78
C ASP A 279 -8.50 7.30 -26.69
N GLY A 280 -7.58 8.24 -26.84
CA GLY A 280 -7.11 9.14 -25.79
C GLY A 280 -8.10 10.24 -25.41
N ASP A 281 -9.33 10.18 -25.91
CA ASP A 281 -10.22 11.34 -26.01
C ASP A 281 -11.47 11.27 -25.12
N VAL A 282 -11.38 10.66 -23.92
CA VAL A 282 -12.49 10.78 -22.93
C VAL A 282 -12.06 11.19 -21.52
N PHE A 283 -10.76 11.38 -21.21
CA PHE A 283 -10.37 11.89 -19.89
C PHE A 283 -9.19 12.86 -19.95
N GLN A 284 -9.50 14.16 -19.98
CA GLN A 284 -8.55 15.18 -19.55
C GLN A 284 -8.44 15.14 -18.02
N LEU A 285 -7.27 14.72 -17.54
CA LEU A 285 -6.86 14.86 -16.16
C LEU A 285 -6.78 16.35 -15.81
N ARG A 286 -7.52 16.81 -14.78
CA ARG A 286 -7.48 18.22 -14.34
C ARG A 286 -6.31 18.53 -13.38
N ASP A 287 -5.22 17.76 -13.46
CA ASP A 287 -4.07 17.87 -12.53
C ASP A 287 -2.75 18.30 -13.20
N HIS A 288 -2.77 18.67 -14.49
CA HIS A 288 -1.59 19.21 -15.19
C HIS A 288 -1.86 20.50 -15.94
N ILE A 289 -2.43 21.49 -15.25
CA ILE A 289 -2.24 22.87 -15.66
C ILE A 289 -1.46 23.55 -14.55
N GLU A 290 -0.23 23.95 -14.85
CA GLU A 290 0.53 24.95 -14.09
C GLU A 290 -0.21 26.29 -14.18
N LYS A 291 -1.41 26.38 -13.59
CA LYS A 291 -2.11 27.65 -13.41
C LYS A 291 -1.67 28.24 -12.08
N THR A 292 -1.42 29.53 -12.10
CA THR A 292 -1.20 30.31 -10.89
C THR A 292 -2.52 30.48 -10.12
N GLU A 293 -2.47 30.69 -8.79
CA GLU A 293 -3.67 30.86 -7.95
C GLU A 293 -4.65 31.92 -8.48
N GLN A 294 -4.11 32.96 -9.12
CA GLN A 294 -4.90 34.05 -9.69
C GLN A 294 -5.74 33.59 -10.90
N GLU A 295 -5.20 32.72 -11.75
CA GLU A 295 -5.90 32.18 -12.93
C GLU A 295 -6.98 31.14 -12.55
N VAL A 296 -6.85 30.52 -11.37
CA VAL A 296 -7.86 29.60 -10.82
C VAL A 296 -8.97 30.37 -10.09
N LEU A 297 -8.64 31.49 -9.45
CA LEU A 297 -9.58 32.41 -8.79
C LEU A 297 -10.51 33.08 -9.80
N ASP A 298 -9.98 33.52 -10.95
CA ASP A 298 -10.75 34.17 -12.00
C ASP A 298 -11.70 33.20 -12.73
N ASP A 299 -11.35 31.90 -12.80
CA ASP A 299 -12.12 30.88 -13.55
C ASP A 299 -13.29 30.26 -12.75
N VAL A 300 -13.24 30.17 -11.40
CA VAL A 300 -14.18 29.26 -10.67
C VAL A 300 -14.78 29.79 -9.37
N GLY A 301 -14.36 30.92 -8.81
CA GLY A 301 -15.01 31.45 -7.59
C GLY A 301 -14.86 30.52 -6.37
N TYR A 302 -13.82 30.77 -5.58
CA TYR A 302 -13.58 30.29 -4.21
C TYR A 302 -14.12 28.90 -3.80
N LEU A 303 -13.25 27.88 -3.82
CA LEU A 303 -13.34 26.71 -2.93
C LEU A 303 -11.93 26.28 -2.48
N GLY A 304 -11.51 26.78 -1.31
CA GLY A 304 -10.49 26.26 -0.39
C GLY A 304 -9.26 25.53 -0.94
N GLY A 305 -8.20 26.28 -1.28
CA GLY A 305 -6.82 25.79 -1.46
C GLY A 305 -6.13 25.52 -0.10
N ILE A 306 -5.36 24.44 0.05
CA ILE A 306 -3.94 24.30 -0.36
C ILE A 306 -3.11 25.45 0.23
N GLY A 307 -2.55 25.23 1.43
CA GLY A 307 -1.59 26.15 2.04
C GLY A 307 -0.17 25.61 1.89
N GLN A 308 0.67 26.31 1.12
CA GLN A 308 2.11 26.29 1.32
C GLN A 308 2.45 27.20 2.50
N ASN A 309 3.31 26.68 3.37
CA ASN A 309 3.72 27.30 4.62
C ASN A 309 4.83 28.32 4.37
N ASN A 310 4.49 29.61 4.31
CA ASN A 310 5.43 30.72 4.46
C ASN A 310 4.96 31.59 5.65
N GLU A 311 5.84 31.78 6.64
CA GLU A 311 5.57 32.35 7.97
C GLU A 311 5.21 33.86 8.01
N THR A 312 4.60 34.43 6.97
CA THR A 312 4.33 35.88 6.89
C THR A 312 2.91 36.29 6.51
N TYR A 313 1.93 35.37 6.50
CA TYR A 313 0.56 35.76 6.16
C TYR A 313 -0.37 35.82 7.37
N ASN A 314 -0.76 37.04 7.72
CA ASN A 314 -1.71 37.37 8.77
C ASN A 314 -2.88 38.16 8.17
N PRO A 315 -4.02 37.53 7.84
CA PRO A 315 -5.20 38.27 7.42
C PRO A 315 -6.26 38.30 8.52
N VAL A 316 -6.25 39.43 9.23
CA VAL A 316 -7.42 40.22 9.63
C VAL A 316 -8.58 39.49 10.35
N GLN A 317 -8.69 39.82 11.65
CA GLN A 317 -9.87 39.72 12.50
C GLN A 317 -11.15 40.24 11.83
N TRP A 318 -12.17 39.40 11.63
CA TRP A 318 -13.58 39.83 11.68
C TRP A 318 -14.46 38.77 12.33
N TYR A 319 -14.84 39.07 13.58
CA TYR A 319 -15.97 38.50 14.30
C TYR A 319 -17.29 38.84 13.58
N LEU A 320 -18.30 37.96 13.69
CA LEU A 320 -19.69 38.31 14.01
C LEU A 320 -20.48 37.04 14.39
N GLY A 321 -20.89 36.95 15.66
CA GLY A 321 -21.72 35.86 16.19
C GLY A 321 -21.84 35.87 17.71
N ARG A 322 -22.63 36.82 18.24
CA ARG A 322 -22.84 37.19 19.66
C ARG A 322 -23.00 36.03 20.66
N GLY A 323 -22.43 36.18 21.86
CA GLY A 323 -22.75 35.31 23.00
C GLY A 323 -22.10 35.59 24.36
N LYS A 324 -22.17 36.84 24.86
CA LYS A 324 -21.98 37.30 26.27
C LYS A 324 -20.56 37.42 26.85
N TYR A 325 -20.32 38.63 27.39
CA TYR A 325 -19.27 38.97 28.35
C TYR A 325 -19.64 38.55 29.77
N LEU A 326 -18.62 38.20 30.55
CA LEU A 326 -18.45 38.39 32.00
C LEU A 326 -16.92 38.56 32.15
N VAL A 327 -16.32 39.74 32.37
CA VAL A 327 -16.23 40.48 33.66
C VAL A 327 -15.94 39.48 34.78
N GLU A 328 -14.76 39.45 35.43
CA GLU A 328 -13.77 40.48 35.79
C GLU A 328 -12.35 40.20 35.28
#